data_AF-A0A2C9EH52-F1
#
_entry.id   AF-A0A2C9EH52-F1
#
_cell.length_a   1.000
_cell.length_b   1.000
_cell.length_c   1.000
_cell.angle_alpha   90.00
_cell.angle_beta   90.00
_cell.angle_gamma   90.00
#
_symmetry.space_group_name_H-M   'P 1'
#
loop_
_entity.id
_entity.type
_entity.pdbx_description
1 polymer ?
#
loop_
_entity_poly.entity_id
_entity_poly.type
_entity_poly.pdbx_seq_one_letter_code
_entity_poly.pdbx_strand_id
1 'polypeptide(L)'
;MDNGVVCPAGHRFDRARQGYLNLLPVQHKNSRDPGDNQAMVEARRDFLNAGHYAPVARRLAELAAERAPQRWVDIGCGEGYYTAQLAQALPAADGYALDISREAVKRACRRAPQLTWMVASMARIPLADASCQFLASVFSPLDWLEAKRLLSPGGGLMKVGPTSGHLMELRERLYDEVREYTDDKHLALVPEGMALAHSETLEFKLHLERPQDRANLLAMTPHGWRASAERRAAVIEQAEPFEVSVSMRYDYFVLQ
;
A
#
# COMPACT_ATOMS: atom_id res chain seq x y z
N MET A 1 -3.29 9.26 -29.62
CA MET A 1 -2.24 10.02 -28.91
C MET A 1 -1.56 9.04 -27.95
N ASP A 2 -1.04 7.93 -28.47
CA ASP A 2 -1.16 6.65 -27.75
C ASP A 2 0.09 6.21 -26.98
N ASN A 3 1.16 7.00 -26.97
CA ASN A 3 2.42 6.57 -26.39
C ASN A 3 3.01 7.52 -25.34
N GLY A 4 2.25 8.48 -24.80
CA GLY A 4 2.78 9.39 -23.77
C GLY A 4 1.84 10.51 -23.35
N VAL A 5 2.35 11.41 -22.49
CA VAL A 5 1.66 12.62 -22.04
C VAL A 5 2.48 13.88 -22.34
N VAL A 6 1.80 15.01 -22.54
CA VAL A 6 2.43 16.31 -22.80
C VAL A 6 1.76 17.39 -21.96
N CYS A 7 2.53 18.31 -21.39
CA CYS A 7 1.98 19.46 -20.67
C CYS A 7 1.85 20.70 -21.59
N PRO A 8 1.11 21.75 -21.19
CA PRO A 8 0.95 22.97 -21.99
C PRO A 8 2.26 23.69 -22.33
N ALA A 9 3.29 23.54 -21.48
CA ALA A 9 4.64 24.08 -21.73
C ALA A 9 5.47 23.21 -22.71
N GLY A 10 4.91 22.12 -23.23
CA GLY A 10 5.56 21.27 -24.22
C GLY A 10 6.47 20.16 -23.66
N HIS A 11 6.56 20.00 -22.33
CA HIS A 11 7.27 18.86 -21.74
C HIS A 11 6.55 17.55 -22.08
N ARG A 12 7.30 16.53 -22.50
CA ARG A 12 6.77 15.24 -22.95
C ARG A 12 7.33 14.11 -22.11
N PHE A 13 6.48 13.14 -21.81
CA PHE A 13 6.84 11.92 -21.10
C PHE A 13 6.28 10.73 -21.85
N ASP A 14 7.17 9.86 -22.33
CA ASP A 14 6.78 8.65 -23.03
C ASP A 14 6.28 7.59 -22.06
N ARG A 15 5.27 6.84 -22.50
CA ARG A 15 4.80 5.64 -21.82
C ARG A 15 5.77 4.51 -22.14
N ALA A 16 6.34 3.90 -21.11
CA ALA A 16 7.21 2.75 -21.27
C ALA A 16 6.46 1.60 -21.94
N ARG A 17 7.17 0.70 -22.63
CA ARG A 17 6.58 -0.49 -23.27
C ARG A 17 5.74 -1.33 -22.30
N GLN A 18 6.07 -1.31 -21.01
CA GLN A 18 5.34 -2.03 -19.97
C GLN A 18 4.06 -1.31 -19.51
N GLY A 19 3.80 -0.07 -19.94
CA GLY A 19 2.53 0.63 -19.75
C GLY A 19 2.55 1.80 -18.77
N TYR A 20 3.66 2.06 -18.06
CA TYR A 20 3.77 3.14 -17.07
C TYR A 20 4.37 4.43 -17.63
N LEU A 21 4.09 5.56 -16.97
CA LEU A 21 4.73 6.85 -17.17
C LEU A 21 5.82 7.05 -16.12
N ASN A 22 7.05 7.40 -16.52
CA ASN A 22 8.09 7.77 -15.57
C ASN A 22 8.07 9.29 -15.35
N LEU A 23 7.53 9.72 -14.21
CA LEU A 23 7.32 11.13 -13.87
C LEU A 23 8.17 11.57 -12.67
N LEU A 24 9.11 10.74 -12.24
CA LEU A 24 10.05 11.06 -11.17
C LEU A 24 11.17 11.98 -11.70
N PRO A 25 11.33 13.22 -11.18
CA PRO A 25 12.37 14.12 -11.64
C PRO A 25 13.77 13.56 -11.36
N VAL A 26 14.67 13.67 -12.34
CA VAL A 26 16.05 13.16 -12.25
C VAL A 26 16.81 13.73 -11.04
N GLN A 27 16.48 14.97 -10.65
CA GLN A 27 17.15 15.73 -9.58
C GLN A 27 16.64 15.39 -8.16
N HIS A 28 15.60 14.57 -8.02
CA HIS A 28 15.01 14.19 -6.74
C HIS A 28 15.20 12.70 -6.41
N LYS A 29 16.24 12.07 -6.98
CA LYS A 29 16.71 10.73 -6.57
C LYS A 29 17.61 10.84 -5.34
N ASN A 30 17.05 11.10 -4.17
CA ASN A 30 17.82 10.99 -2.93
C ASN A 30 17.83 9.53 -2.45
N SER A 31 19.04 8.99 -2.33
CA SER A 31 19.45 7.60 -2.03
C SER A 31 19.42 6.61 -3.20
N ARG A 32 20.52 5.83 -3.32
CA ARG A 32 20.70 4.71 -4.26
C ARG A 32 20.05 3.42 -3.76
N ASP A 33 19.54 3.39 -2.52
CA ASP A 33 18.83 2.26 -1.90
C ASP A 33 18.10 2.67 -0.59
N PRO A 34 16.97 3.40 -0.62
CA PRO A 34 16.11 3.54 0.55
C PRO A 34 14.92 2.57 0.40
N GLY A 35 14.94 1.42 1.08
CA GLY A 35 13.80 0.50 1.08
C GLY A 35 14.13 -0.95 1.39
N ASP A 36 13.14 -1.80 1.14
CA ASP A 36 13.21 -3.25 1.22
C ASP A 36 14.24 -3.81 0.23
N ASN A 37 15.09 -4.75 0.67
CA ASN A 37 15.97 -5.47 -0.26
C ASN A 37 15.16 -6.41 -1.18
N GLN A 38 15.78 -6.92 -2.24
CA GLN A 38 15.10 -7.77 -3.21
C GLN A 38 14.40 -8.98 -2.58
N ALA A 39 15.03 -9.63 -1.59
CA ALA A 39 14.46 -10.78 -0.91
C ALA A 39 13.18 -10.44 -0.13
N MET A 40 13.13 -9.26 0.51
CA MET A 40 11.93 -8.77 1.20
C MET A 40 10.78 -8.48 0.23
N VAL A 41 11.10 -7.89 -0.93
CA VAL A 41 10.12 -7.62 -1.98
C VAL A 41 9.55 -8.93 -2.53
N GLU A 42 10.40 -9.92 -2.79
CA GLU A 42 9.98 -11.24 -3.26
C GLU A 42 9.14 -11.98 -2.21
N ALA A 43 9.56 -11.98 -0.95
CA ALA A 43 8.81 -12.55 0.15
C ALA A 43 7.42 -11.93 0.30
N ARG A 44 7.33 -10.58 0.28
CA ARG A 44 6.06 -9.86 0.33
C ARG A 44 5.17 -10.27 -0.84
N ARG A 45 5.72 -10.29 -2.06
CA ARG A 45 4.98 -10.67 -3.26
C ARG A 45 4.40 -12.08 -3.13
N ASP A 46 5.25 -13.04 -2.75
CA ASP A 46 4.86 -14.44 -2.71
C ASP A 46 3.82 -14.69 -1.61
N PHE A 47 3.97 -14.02 -0.46
CA PHE A 47 2.98 -14.06 0.62
C PHE A 47 1.63 -13.48 0.22
N LEU A 48 1.62 -12.29 -0.42
CA LEU A 48 0.39 -11.66 -0.89
C LEU A 48 -0.28 -12.49 -1.99
N ASN A 49 0.48 -13.01 -2.95
CA ASN A 49 -0.03 -13.84 -4.03
C ASN A 49 -0.52 -15.22 -3.55
N ALA A 50 -0.05 -15.71 -2.41
CA ALA A 50 -0.61 -16.90 -1.76
C ALA A 50 -2.00 -16.65 -1.15
N GLY A 51 -2.49 -15.41 -1.14
CA GLY A 51 -3.86 -15.07 -0.74
C GLY A 51 -4.03 -14.82 0.76
N HIS A 52 -2.97 -14.87 1.56
CA HIS A 52 -3.03 -14.67 3.01
C HIS A 52 -3.68 -13.34 3.40
N TYR A 53 -3.45 -12.26 2.63
CA TYR A 53 -4.05 -10.93 2.87
C TYR A 53 -5.22 -10.62 1.93
N ALA A 54 -5.81 -11.63 1.28
CA ALA A 54 -6.97 -11.44 0.43
C ALA A 54 -8.17 -10.78 1.17
N PRO A 55 -8.47 -11.11 2.44
CA PRO A 55 -9.52 -10.42 3.18
C PRO A 55 -9.27 -8.91 3.31
N VAL A 56 -8.00 -8.51 3.50
CA VAL A 56 -7.61 -7.10 3.62
C VAL A 56 -7.87 -6.35 2.30
N ALA A 57 -7.41 -6.94 1.19
CA ALA A 57 -7.58 -6.33 -0.11
C ALA A 57 -9.05 -6.28 -0.57
N ARG A 58 -9.83 -7.32 -0.24
CA ARG A 58 -11.28 -7.35 -0.50
C ARG A 58 -12.00 -6.24 0.25
N ARG A 59 -11.74 -6.09 1.56
CA ARG A 59 -12.43 -5.09 2.36
C ARG A 59 -12.12 -3.66 1.91
N LEU A 60 -10.86 -3.39 1.55
CA LEU A 60 -10.48 -2.12 0.92
C LEU A 60 -11.29 -1.85 -0.35
N ALA A 61 -11.45 -2.85 -1.21
CA ALA A 61 -12.17 -2.72 -2.47
C ALA A 61 -13.68 -2.50 -2.26
N GLU A 62 -14.30 -3.18 -1.30
CA GLU A 62 -15.69 -2.97 -0.88
C GLU A 62 -15.90 -1.53 -0.39
N LEU A 63 -15.05 -1.06 0.53
CA LEU A 63 -15.12 0.30 1.05
C LEU A 63 -14.98 1.32 -0.08
N ALA A 64 -14.07 1.11 -1.03
CA ALA A 64 -13.91 2.01 -2.17
C ALA A 64 -15.16 2.01 -3.07
N ALA A 65 -15.75 0.84 -3.34
CA ALA A 65 -16.97 0.70 -4.15
C ALA A 65 -18.19 1.39 -3.49
N GLU A 66 -18.34 1.29 -2.18
CA GLU A 66 -19.39 1.99 -1.42
C GLU A 66 -19.34 3.52 -1.61
N ARG A 67 -18.16 4.10 -1.89
CA ARG A 67 -18.00 5.55 -2.16
C ARG A 67 -18.18 5.90 -3.64
N ALA A 68 -18.21 4.92 -4.53
CA ALA A 68 -18.42 5.05 -5.97
C ALA A 68 -17.66 6.23 -6.62
N PRO A 69 -16.32 6.36 -6.42
CA PRO A 69 -15.56 7.46 -7.00
C PRO A 69 -15.48 7.35 -8.52
N GLN A 70 -15.53 8.48 -9.21
CA GLN A 70 -15.25 8.59 -10.65
C GLN A 70 -13.75 8.59 -10.95
N ARG A 71 -12.93 9.12 -10.02
CA ARG A 71 -11.46 9.10 -10.13
C ARG A 71 -10.82 8.73 -8.80
N TRP A 72 -9.83 7.83 -8.86
CA TRP A 72 -9.11 7.37 -7.68
C TRP A 72 -7.60 7.19 -7.94
N VAL A 73 -6.80 7.23 -6.87
CA VAL A 73 -5.37 6.90 -6.93
C VAL A 73 -4.92 6.05 -5.76
N ASP A 74 -4.09 5.05 -6.04
CA ASP A 74 -3.34 4.28 -5.05
C ASP A 74 -1.93 4.85 -4.87
N ILE A 75 -1.63 5.34 -3.67
CA ILE A 75 -0.39 6.00 -3.28
C ILE A 75 0.52 4.98 -2.59
N GLY A 76 1.63 4.64 -3.23
CA GLY A 76 2.53 3.58 -2.77
C GLY A 76 2.03 2.19 -3.17
N CYS A 77 1.65 2.04 -4.44
CA CYS A 77 0.97 0.85 -4.95
C CYS A 77 1.82 -0.43 -4.94
N GLY A 78 3.14 -0.31 -4.76
CA GLY A 78 4.08 -1.43 -4.83
C GLY A 78 3.94 -2.21 -6.14
N GLU A 79 3.87 -3.54 -6.04
CA GLU A 79 3.67 -4.42 -7.20
C GLU A 79 2.19 -4.56 -7.62
N GLY A 80 1.29 -3.71 -7.11
CA GLY A 80 -0.09 -3.59 -7.57
C GLY A 80 -1.07 -4.62 -7.00
N TYR A 81 -0.77 -5.25 -5.86
CA TYR A 81 -1.63 -6.28 -5.25
C TYR A 81 -3.00 -5.72 -4.85
N TYR A 82 -3.03 -4.66 -4.04
CA TYR A 82 -4.25 -3.99 -3.60
C TYR A 82 -4.91 -3.20 -4.74
N THR A 83 -4.08 -2.54 -5.55
CA THR A 83 -4.51 -1.76 -6.72
C THR A 83 -5.35 -2.59 -7.69
N ALA A 84 -4.98 -3.86 -7.92
CA ALA A 84 -5.73 -4.75 -8.81
C ALA A 84 -7.14 -5.06 -8.28
N GLN A 85 -7.31 -5.19 -6.96
CA GLN A 85 -8.62 -5.39 -6.34
C GLN A 85 -9.48 -4.13 -6.44
N LEU A 86 -8.90 -2.95 -6.19
CA LEU A 86 -9.58 -1.66 -6.40
C LEU A 86 -10.05 -1.51 -7.85
N ALA A 87 -9.20 -1.84 -8.82
CA ALA A 87 -9.53 -1.75 -10.25
C ALA A 87 -10.65 -2.72 -10.67
N GLN A 88 -10.76 -3.88 -10.03
CA GLN A 88 -11.85 -4.83 -10.27
C GLN A 88 -13.17 -4.33 -9.67
N ALA A 89 -13.13 -3.72 -8.48
CA ALA A 89 -14.32 -3.19 -7.81
C ALA A 89 -14.79 -1.85 -8.41
N LEU A 90 -13.92 -1.11 -9.09
CA LEU A 90 -14.21 0.19 -9.69
C LEU A 90 -13.96 0.19 -11.22
N PRO A 91 -14.62 -0.68 -12.00
CA PRO A 91 -14.29 -0.88 -13.41
C PRO A 91 -14.62 0.33 -14.31
N ALA A 92 -15.53 1.20 -13.87
CA ALA A 92 -15.93 2.41 -14.60
C ALA A 92 -15.18 3.67 -14.17
N ALA A 93 -14.37 3.59 -13.11
CA ALA A 93 -13.66 4.74 -12.56
C ALA A 93 -12.29 4.92 -13.22
N ASP A 94 -11.88 6.18 -13.37
CA ASP A 94 -10.56 6.57 -13.86
C ASP A 94 -9.51 6.34 -12.76
N GLY A 95 -8.76 5.25 -12.88
CA GLY A 95 -7.86 4.77 -11.83
C GLY A 95 -6.38 5.03 -12.11
N TYR A 96 -5.69 5.52 -11.09
CA TYR A 96 -4.26 5.80 -11.12
C TYR A 96 -3.53 5.03 -10.02
N ALA A 97 -2.25 4.77 -10.23
CA ALA A 97 -1.41 4.13 -9.22
C ALA A 97 0.02 4.60 -9.34
N LEU A 98 0.66 4.88 -8.21
CA LEU A 98 2.04 5.35 -8.19
C LEU A 98 2.88 4.67 -7.12
N ASP A 99 4.14 4.48 -7.45
CA ASP A 99 5.20 4.11 -6.53
C ASP A 99 6.51 4.76 -7.00
N ILE A 100 7.45 4.97 -6.07
CA ILE A 100 8.78 5.49 -6.41
C ILE A 100 9.66 4.40 -7.05
N SER A 101 9.37 3.13 -6.77
CA SER A 101 10.07 1.97 -7.32
C SER A 101 9.62 1.66 -8.74
N ARG A 102 10.49 1.98 -9.69
CA ARG A 102 10.28 1.63 -11.11
C ARG A 102 10.03 0.13 -11.31
N GLU A 103 10.79 -0.73 -10.65
CA GLU A 103 10.65 -2.18 -10.84
C GLU A 103 9.32 -2.70 -10.27
N ALA A 104 8.83 -2.12 -9.18
CA ALA A 104 7.51 -2.47 -8.63
C ALA A 104 6.39 -2.07 -9.61
N VAL A 105 6.37 -0.82 -10.06
CA VAL A 105 5.37 -0.32 -11.04
C VAL A 105 5.41 -1.13 -12.34
N LYS A 106 6.61 -1.44 -12.86
CA LYS A 106 6.79 -2.24 -14.06
C LYS A 106 6.14 -3.63 -13.95
N ARG A 107 6.17 -4.26 -12.78
CA ARG A 107 5.48 -5.53 -12.50
C ARG A 107 3.98 -5.32 -12.36
N ALA A 108 3.59 -4.26 -11.66
CA ALA A 108 2.20 -3.90 -11.37
C ALA A 108 1.36 -3.66 -12.63
N CYS A 109 1.94 -3.05 -13.67
CA CYS A 109 1.24 -2.74 -14.94
C CYS A 109 0.50 -3.93 -15.56
N ARG A 110 1.00 -5.16 -15.36
CA ARG A 110 0.39 -6.37 -15.94
C ARG A 110 -0.89 -6.80 -15.22
N ARG A 111 -1.08 -6.39 -13.96
CA ARG A 111 -2.22 -6.81 -13.12
C ARG A 111 -3.50 -6.08 -13.49
N ALA A 112 -3.40 -4.78 -13.82
CA ALA A 112 -4.51 -3.96 -14.25
C ALA A 112 -4.07 -2.99 -15.37
N PRO A 113 -3.97 -3.47 -16.62
CA PRO A 113 -3.50 -2.67 -17.76
C PRO A 113 -4.36 -1.45 -18.07
N GLN A 114 -5.60 -1.43 -17.60
CA GLN A 114 -6.55 -0.33 -17.78
C GLN A 114 -6.20 0.92 -16.95
N LEU A 115 -5.35 0.80 -15.94
CA LEU A 115 -4.98 1.92 -15.07
C LEU A 115 -3.87 2.79 -15.67
N THR A 116 -3.79 4.04 -15.19
CA THR A 116 -2.61 4.87 -15.41
C THR A 116 -1.57 4.64 -14.31
N TRP A 117 -0.54 3.89 -14.66
CA TRP A 117 0.60 3.58 -13.80
C TRP A 117 1.69 4.65 -13.89
N MET A 118 2.20 5.09 -12.74
CA MET A 118 3.19 6.16 -12.66
C MET A 118 4.35 5.78 -11.76
N VAL A 119 5.58 6.04 -12.22
CA VAL A 119 6.74 6.12 -11.33
C VAL A 119 6.85 7.56 -10.88
N ALA A 120 6.47 7.84 -9.64
CA ALA A 120 6.38 9.20 -9.09
C ALA A 120 6.59 9.21 -7.58
N SER A 121 6.84 10.39 -7.01
CA SER A 121 6.94 10.58 -5.56
C SER A 121 5.58 10.90 -4.97
N MET A 122 5.23 10.29 -3.84
CA MET A 122 4.03 10.64 -3.06
C MET A 122 4.05 12.09 -2.53
N ALA A 123 5.21 12.73 -2.46
CA ALA A 123 5.35 14.13 -2.04
C ALA A 123 5.02 15.12 -3.17
N ARG A 124 4.99 14.66 -4.42
CA ARG A 124 4.67 15.46 -5.63
C ARG A 124 3.99 14.55 -6.66
N ILE A 125 2.71 14.30 -6.44
CA ILE A 125 1.88 13.45 -7.27
C ILE A 125 1.50 14.23 -8.53
N PRO A 126 1.79 13.71 -9.74
CA PRO A 126 1.64 14.44 -11.00
C PRO A 126 0.19 14.40 -11.51
N LEU A 127 -0.75 14.76 -10.64
CA LEU A 127 -2.17 14.94 -10.92
C LEU A 127 -2.59 16.35 -10.48
N ALA A 128 -3.61 16.89 -11.16
CA ALA A 128 -4.12 18.22 -10.89
C ALA A 128 -4.71 18.33 -9.49
N ASP A 129 -4.77 19.55 -8.98
CA ASP A 129 -5.45 19.88 -7.73
C ASP A 129 -6.94 19.50 -7.82
N ALA A 130 -7.53 19.11 -6.69
CA ALA A 130 -8.95 18.80 -6.56
C ALA A 130 -9.51 17.85 -7.64
N SER A 131 -8.70 16.89 -8.08
CA SER A 131 -9.00 16.05 -9.24
C SER A 131 -9.46 14.64 -8.88
N CYS A 132 -9.26 14.18 -7.65
CA CYS A 132 -9.53 12.82 -7.21
C CYS A 132 -10.59 12.79 -6.10
N GLN A 133 -11.45 11.76 -6.12
CA GLN A 133 -12.52 11.57 -5.13
C GLN A 133 -12.14 10.52 -4.08
N PHE A 134 -11.25 9.60 -4.42
CA PHE A 134 -10.78 8.56 -3.52
C PHE A 134 -9.27 8.37 -3.63
N LEU A 135 -8.55 8.45 -2.52
CA LEU A 135 -7.14 8.08 -2.43
C LEU A 135 -7.03 6.81 -1.58
N ALA A 136 -6.18 5.87 -1.96
CA ALA A 136 -5.81 4.73 -1.12
C ALA A 136 -4.34 4.85 -0.70
N SER A 137 -4.04 4.48 0.55
CA SER A 137 -2.67 4.34 1.03
C SER A 137 -2.60 3.13 1.96
N VAL A 138 -1.93 2.07 1.50
CA VAL A 138 -1.89 0.76 2.17
C VAL A 138 -0.47 0.44 2.60
N PHE A 139 -0.18 0.52 3.90
CA PHE A 139 1.18 0.37 4.48
C PHE A 139 2.25 1.32 3.91
N SER A 140 1.86 2.33 3.16
CA SER A 140 2.76 3.33 2.59
C SER A 140 2.86 4.55 3.51
N PRO A 141 4.01 5.24 3.56
CA PRO A 141 4.06 6.59 4.05
C PRO A 141 3.13 7.51 3.21
N LEU A 142 2.82 8.67 3.76
CA LEU A 142 1.86 9.62 3.18
C LEU A 142 2.32 11.06 3.45
N ASP A 143 2.21 11.90 2.43
CA ASP A 143 2.23 13.35 2.58
C ASP A 143 0.79 13.87 2.63
N TRP A 144 0.38 14.36 3.80
CA TRP A 144 -1.00 14.79 4.04
C TRP A 144 -1.39 16.05 3.25
N LEU A 145 -0.45 16.98 3.05
CA LEU A 145 -0.74 18.20 2.30
C LEU A 145 -0.92 17.88 0.82
N GLU A 146 -0.10 16.98 0.29
CA GLU A 146 -0.23 16.51 -1.08
C GLU A 146 -1.51 15.70 -1.29
N ALA A 147 -1.85 14.81 -0.35
CA ALA A 147 -3.13 14.10 -0.38
C ALA A 147 -4.33 15.07 -0.35
N LYS A 148 -4.29 16.08 0.53
CA LYS A 148 -5.32 17.13 0.60
C LYS A 148 -5.43 17.90 -0.73
N ARG A 149 -4.29 18.28 -1.35
CA ARG A 149 -4.25 19.00 -2.63
C ARG A 149 -4.99 18.25 -3.74
N LEU A 150 -4.85 16.92 -3.78
CA LEU A 150 -5.46 16.08 -4.82
C LEU A 150 -6.97 15.91 -4.67
N LEU A 151 -7.48 15.95 -3.44
CA LEU A 151 -8.88 15.66 -3.14
C LEU A 151 -9.79 16.77 -3.63
N SER A 152 -10.82 16.41 -4.40
CA SER A 152 -11.96 17.29 -4.63
C SER A 152 -12.76 17.47 -3.33
N PRO A 153 -13.51 18.58 -3.15
CA PRO A 153 -14.42 18.72 -2.00
C PRO A 153 -15.33 17.49 -1.85
N GLY A 154 -15.46 16.97 -0.63
CA GLY A 154 -16.20 15.74 -0.33
C GLY A 154 -15.48 14.43 -0.70
N GLY A 155 -14.33 14.49 -1.37
CA GLY A 155 -13.47 13.34 -1.60
C GLY A 155 -12.73 12.92 -0.33
N GLY A 156 -12.17 11.71 -0.32
CA GLY A 156 -11.48 11.21 0.86
C GLY A 156 -10.33 10.24 0.62
N LEU A 157 -9.50 10.11 1.65
CA LEU A 157 -8.34 9.22 1.71
C LEU A 157 -8.67 8.04 2.61
N MET A 158 -8.54 6.83 2.07
CA MET A 158 -8.54 5.58 2.82
C MET A 158 -7.10 5.20 3.18
N LYS A 159 -6.78 5.19 4.47
CA LYS A 159 -5.52 4.70 4.99
C LYS A 159 -5.72 3.32 5.63
N VAL A 160 -4.92 2.35 5.20
CA VAL A 160 -4.94 0.98 5.74
C VAL A 160 -3.62 0.68 6.43
N GLY A 161 -3.68 0.24 7.68
CA GLY A 161 -2.48 -0.06 8.46
C GLY A 161 -2.72 -1.10 9.56
N PRO A 162 -1.65 -1.68 10.13
CA PRO A 162 -1.78 -2.64 11.22
C PRO A 162 -2.25 -1.94 12.49
N THR A 163 -3.04 -2.63 13.31
CA THR A 163 -3.32 -2.22 14.69
C THR A 163 -2.21 -2.69 15.63
N SER A 164 -2.27 -2.24 16.87
CA SER A 164 -1.49 -2.77 18.00
C SER A 164 -1.57 -4.30 18.17
N GLY A 165 -2.69 -4.93 17.79
CA GLY A 165 -2.90 -6.38 17.85
C GLY A 165 -2.36 -7.17 16.66
N HIS A 166 -1.86 -6.51 15.61
CA HIS A 166 -1.38 -7.18 14.41
C HIS A 166 -0.15 -8.06 14.68
N LEU A 167 -0.23 -9.33 14.27
CA LEU A 167 0.83 -10.33 14.37
C LEU A 167 1.38 -10.49 15.79
N MET A 168 0.51 -10.40 16.81
CA MET A 168 0.94 -10.44 18.20
C MET A 168 1.67 -11.75 18.53
N GLU A 169 1.13 -12.89 18.10
CA GLU A 169 1.72 -14.21 18.35
C GLU A 169 3.09 -14.36 17.69
N LEU A 170 3.31 -13.66 16.56
CA LEU A 170 4.63 -13.60 15.93
C LEU A 170 5.57 -12.72 16.76
N ARG A 171 5.12 -11.54 17.19
CA ARG A 171 5.93 -10.60 17.96
C ARG A 171 6.37 -11.19 19.30
N GLU A 172 5.50 -11.89 20.01
CA GLU A 172 5.80 -12.58 21.28
C GLU A 172 6.89 -13.66 21.12
N ARG A 173 6.95 -14.32 19.96
CA ARG A 173 8.02 -15.29 19.68
C ARG A 173 9.35 -14.66 19.29
N LEU A 174 9.33 -13.41 18.84
CA LEU A 174 10.51 -12.70 18.34
C LEU A 174 11.14 -11.77 19.38
N TYR A 175 10.37 -11.25 20.33
CA TYR A 175 10.81 -10.26 21.33
C TYR A 175 10.53 -10.71 22.76
N ASP A 176 11.42 -10.33 23.67
CA ASP A 176 11.22 -10.54 25.12
C ASP A 176 10.17 -9.59 25.70
N GLU A 177 10.05 -8.38 25.14
CA GLU A 177 9.02 -7.42 25.50
C GLU A 177 8.38 -6.83 24.24
N VAL A 178 7.05 -6.97 24.14
CA VAL A 178 6.27 -6.38 23.07
C VAL A 178 5.78 -5.00 23.51
N ARG A 179 6.40 -3.94 22.99
CA ARG A 179 5.94 -2.56 23.27
C ARG A 179 4.57 -2.32 22.65
N GLU A 180 3.68 -1.68 23.42
CA GLU A 180 2.42 -1.16 22.92
C GLU A 180 2.66 -0.10 21.84
N TYR A 181 1.93 -0.23 20.73
CA TYR A 181 1.89 0.77 19.67
C TYR A 181 0.61 1.57 19.83
N THR A 182 0.72 2.89 19.99
CA THR A 182 -0.46 3.76 20.05
C THR A 182 -0.96 4.03 18.63
N ASP A 183 -2.13 3.48 18.33
CA ASP A 183 -2.69 3.47 16.99
C ASP A 183 -3.03 4.91 16.48
N ASP A 184 -3.25 5.86 17.36
CA ASP A 184 -3.86 7.17 17.01
C ASP A 184 -2.86 8.27 16.61
N LYS A 185 -1.55 8.00 16.62
CA LYS A 185 -0.53 9.02 16.26
C LYS A 185 -0.74 9.64 14.89
N HIS A 186 -1.31 8.90 13.95
CA HIS A 186 -1.57 9.38 12.60
C HIS A 186 -2.72 10.40 12.54
N LEU A 187 -3.65 10.38 13.52
CA LEU A 187 -4.73 11.36 13.61
C LEU A 187 -4.19 12.77 13.91
N ALA A 188 -3.09 12.88 14.64
CA ALA A 188 -2.42 14.15 14.93
C ALA A 188 -1.79 14.80 13.68
N LEU A 189 -1.65 14.05 12.58
CA LEU A 189 -1.09 14.54 11.32
C LEU A 189 -2.17 14.98 10.32
N VAL A 190 -3.45 14.80 10.66
CA VAL A 190 -4.57 15.18 9.79
C VAL A 190 -4.62 16.70 9.68
N PRO A 191 -4.54 17.27 8.46
CA PRO A 191 -4.51 18.71 8.28
C PRO A 191 -5.90 19.31 8.52
N GLU A 192 -5.94 20.61 8.84
CA GLU A 192 -7.19 21.37 8.93
C GLU A 192 -8.03 21.20 7.67
N GLY A 193 -9.36 21.11 7.81
CA GLY A 193 -10.30 20.87 6.71
C GLY A 193 -10.42 19.40 6.29
N MET A 194 -9.69 18.48 6.92
CA MET A 194 -9.95 17.05 6.82
C MET A 194 -10.46 16.49 8.16
N ALA A 195 -11.34 15.51 8.10
CA ALA A 195 -11.87 14.84 9.29
C ALA A 195 -12.02 13.34 9.08
N LEU A 196 -11.81 12.56 10.14
CA LEU A 196 -12.09 11.13 10.14
C LEU A 196 -13.61 10.92 10.04
N ALA A 197 -14.06 10.36 8.92
CA ALA A 197 -15.47 10.10 8.64
C ALA A 197 -15.87 8.64 8.90
N HIS A 198 -14.92 7.71 8.85
CA HIS A 198 -15.14 6.30 9.12
C HIS A 198 -13.85 5.64 9.61
N SER A 199 -13.97 4.73 10.58
CA SER A 199 -12.89 3.89 11.07
C SER A 199 -13.43 2.51 11.39
N GLU A 200 -12.78 1.46 10.92
CA GLU A 200 -13.11 0.08 11.28
C GLU A 200 -11.86 -0.81 11.34
N THR A 201 -11.95 -1.91 12.10
CA THR A 201 -10.90 -2.91 12.21
C THR A 201 -11.36 -4.24 11.64
N LEU A 202 -10.55 -4.82 10.75
CA LEU A 202 -10.71 -6.18 10.25
C LEU A 202 -9.75 -7.10 11.00
N GLU A 203 -10.30 -8.15 11.61
CA GLU A 203 -9.52 -9.17 12.32
C GLU A 203 -9.81 -10.56 11.79
N PHE A 204 -8.76 -11.35 11.59
CA PHE A 204 -8.86 -12.76 11.24
C PHE A 204 -7.58 -13.51 11.62
N LYS A 205 -7.65 -14.84 11.68
CA LYS A 205 -6.49 -15.69 11.91
C LYS A 205 -5.95 -16.26 10.60
N LEU A 206 -4.63 -16.25 10.48
CA LEU A 206 -3.90 -17.04 9.49
C LEU A 206 -3.51 -18.37 10.09
N HIS A 207 -3.59 -19.42 9.29
CA HIS A 207 -3.05 -20.74 9.60
C HIS A 207 -1.92 -21.05 8.61
N LEU A 208 -0.68 -20.75 9.00
CA LEU A 208 0.48 -20.89 8.12
C LEU A 208 1.08 -22.29 8.26
N GLU A 209 0.64 -23.21 7.42
CA GLU A 209 1.13 -24.59 7.41
C GLU A 209 2.55 -24.69 6.85
N ARG A 210 2.83 -24.02 5.73
CA ARG A 210 4.10 -24.19 5.02
C ARG A 210 5.20 -23.34 5.65
N PRO A 211 6.40 -23.91 5.91
CA PRO A 211 7.55 -23.14 6.40
C PRO A 211 7.88 -21.92 5.54
N GLN A 212 7.71 -22.02 4.21
CA GLN A 212 7.95 -20.92 3.29
C GLN A 212 7.00 -19.73 3.51
N ASP A 213 5.73 -19.97 3.86
CA ASP A 213 4.79 -18.87 4.13
C ASP A 213 5.17 -18.12 5.41
N ARG A 214 5.64 -18.86 6.44
CA ARG A 214 6.14 -18.30 7.70
C ARG A 214 7.41 -17.48 7.47
N ALA A 215 8.33 -18.02 6.67
CA ALA A 215 9.54 -17.31 6.25
C ALA A 215 9.21 -16.03 5.47
N ASN A 216 8.25 -16.09 4.55
CA ASN A 216 7.81 -14.93 3.79
C ASN A 216 7.17 -13.86 4.70
N LEU A 217 6.31 -14.26 5.64
CA LEU A 217 5.73 -13.35 6.64
C LEU A 217 6.81 -12.66 7.49
N LEU A 218 7.79 -13.42 7.96
CA LEU A 218 8.93 -12.87 8.72
C LEU A 218 9.72 -11.86 7.90
N ALA A 219 10.04 -12.17 6.65
CA ALA A 219 10.87 -11.33 5.79
C ALA A 219 10.17 -10.04 5.36
N MET A 220 8.85 -10.08 5.15
CA MET A 220 8.09 -8.90 4.73
C MET A 220 7.72 -7.95 5.89
N THR A 221 8.01 -8.34 7.13
CA THR A 221 7.77 -7.51 8.32
C THR A 221 9.07 -6.96 8.89
N PRO A 222 9.07 -5.77 9.51
CA PRO A 222 10.24 -5.26 10.24
C PRO A 222 10.67 -6.16 11.41
N HIS A 223 9.82 -7.11 11.81
CA HIS A 223 10.06 -7.97 12.96
C HIS A 223 11.10 -9.06 12.71
N GLY A 224 11.09 -9.68 11.52
CA GLY A 224 12.04 -10.74 11.18
C GLY A 224 13.51 -10.29 11.26
N TRP A 225 13.78 -9.03 10.92
CA TRP A 225 15.13 -8.46 10.93
C TRP A 225 15.70 -8.22 12.33
N ARG A 226 14.83 -7.99 13.32
CA ARG A 226 15.25 -7.71 14.71
C ARG A 226 15.37 -8.96 15.56
N ALA A 227 14.84 -10.08 15.10
CA ALA A 227 14.91 -11.36 15.79
C ALA A 227 16.25 -12.08 15.57
N SER A 228 16.65 -12.90 16.54
CA SER A 228 17.78 -13.82 16.39
C SER A 228 17.48 -14.88 15.33
N ALA A 229 18.54 -15.45 14.74
CA ALA A 229 18.39 -16.55 13.78
C ALA A 229 17.64 -17.75 14.38
N GLU A 230 17.89 -18.04 15.66
CA GLU A 230 17.23 -19.10 16.42
C GLU A 230 15.72 -18.87 16.57
N ARG A 231 15.28 -17.66 16.97
CA ARG A 231 13.85 -17.33 17.09
C ARG A 231 13.14 -17.40 15.74
N ARG A 232 13.81 -16.97 14.66
CA ARG A 232 13.28 -17.12 13.30
C ARG A 232 13.11 -18.59 12.93
N ALA A 233 14.14 -19.42 13.15
CA ALA A 233 14.10 -20.84 12.86
C ALA A 233 12.97 -21.54 13.66
N ALA A 234 12.80 -21.21 14.93
CA ALA A 234 11.73 -21.76 15.77
C ALA A 234 10.32 -21.48 15.21
N VAL A 235 10.08 -20.31 14.62
CA VAL A 235 8.82 -20.00 13.94
C VAL A 235 8.69 -20.75 12.61
N ILE A 236 9.76 -20.79 11.82
CA ILE A 236 9.74 -21.37 10.46
C ILE A 236 9.61 -22.90 10.51
N GLU A 237 10.39 -23.57 11.36
CA GLU A 237 10.65 -25.00 11.33
C GLU A 237 9.71 -25.83 12.23
N GLN A 238 8.85 -25.19 13.02
CA GLN A 238 7.90 -25.93 13.86
C GLN A 238 7.00 -26.87 13.05
N ALA A 239 6.64 -28.02 13.62
CA ALA A 239 5.82 -29.02 12.94
C ALA A 239 4.36 -28.56 12.75
N GLU A 240 3.78 -27.98 13.79
CA GLU A 240 2.38 -27.52 13.77
C GLU A 240 2.21 -26.24 12.94
N PRO A 241 1.03 -26.01 12.33
CA PRO A 241 0.71 -24.76 11.67
C PRO A 241 0.93 -23.56 12.59
N PHE A 242 1.52 -22.49 12.05
CA PHE A 242 1.65 -21.25 12.81
C PHE A 242 0.34 -20.46 12.71
N GLU A 243 -0.40 -20.41 13.82
CA GLU A 243 -1.55 -19.52 13.96
C GLU A 243 -1.09 -18.12 14.35
N VAL A 244 -1.55 -17.12 13.60
CA VAL A 244 -1.22 -15.72 13.88
C VAL A 244 -2.37 -14.80 13.50
N SER A 245 -2.63 -13.80 14.34
CA SER A 245 -3.71 -12.85 14.16
C SER A 245 -3.31 -11.72 13.21
N VAL A 246 -4.14 -11.48 12.21
CA VAL A 246 -4.10 -10.29 11.37
C VAL A 246 -5.15 -9.32 11.88
N SER A 247 -4.75 -8.09 12.21
CA SER A 247 -5.65 -7.02 12.64
C SER A 247 -5.25 -5.74 11.91
N MET A 248 -6.15 -5.25 11.05
CA MET A 248 -5.92 -4.12 10.15
C MET A 248 -7.00 -3.06 10.35
N ARG A 249 -6.59 -1.81 10.51
CA ARG A 249 -7.51 -0.66 10.59
C ARG A 249 -7.63 0.05 9.25
N TYR A 250 -8.85 0.46 8.93
CA TYR A 250 -9.23 1.25 7.76
C TYR A 250 -9.75 2.58 8.27
N ASP A 251 -9.00 3.65 8.02
CA ASP A 251 -9.37 5.01 8.42
C ASP A 251 -9.66 5.83 7.17
N TYR A 252 -10.89 6.36 7.06
CA TYR A 252 -11.32 7.18 5.94
C TYR A 252 -11.47 8.64 6.35
N PHE A 253 -10.64 9.50 5.75
CA PHE A 253 -10.60 10.93 6.03
C PHE A 253 -11.21 11.70 4.86
N VAL A 254 -12.18 12.57 5.12
CA VAL A 254 -12.87 13.35 4.10
C VAL A 254 -12.44 14.80 4.14
N LEU A 255 -12.19 15.38 2.97
CA LEU A 255 -12.02 16.81 2.78
C LEU A 255 -13.38 17.51 2.88
N GLN A 256 -13.52 18.36 3.90
CA GLN A 256 -14.71 19.16 4.19
C GLN A 256 -14.88 20.34 3.23
#